data_AF-A0A3G8QZX9-F1
#
_entry.id   AF-A0A3G8QZX9-F1
#
_cell.length_a   1.000
_cell.length_b   1.000
_cell.length_c   1.000
_cell.angle_alpha   90.00
_cell.angle_beta   90.00
_cell.angle_gamma   90.00
#
_symmetry.space_group_name_H-M   'P 1'
#
loop_
_entity.id
_entity.type
_entity.pdbx_description
1 polymer ?
#
loop_
_entity_poly.entity_id
_entity_poly.type
_entity_poly.pdbx_seq_one_letter_code
_entity_poly.pdbx_strand_id
1 'polypeptide(L)'
;MRAGGGFAAIEEWLLEHVATTVRRAETTMVIGTAIVNATITINTAAEIAIAPFIGTLGQRFNINGYRRANILDANTSALGYIFPWGGGVLAGYAAMIQLPQQFDWFTEAMPANPAAVWPYVFHGWFLVAVFLVAAWTGYGLEYVPDRQSEEVARV
;
A
#
# COMPACT_ATOMS: atom_id res chain seq x y z
N MET A 1 -5.20 -19.40 3.74
CA MET A 1 -3.80 -19.53 3.28
C MET A 1 -2.88 -19.94 4.45
N ARG A 2 -3.03 -21.16 5.01
CA ARG A 2 -2.22 -21.64 6.16
C ARG A 2 -1.44 -22.95 5.89
N ALA A 3 -1.56 -23.53 4.70
CA ALA A 3 -1.06 -24.88 4.42
C ALA A 3 0.35 -24.93 3.78
N GLY A 4 0.90 -23.79 3.33
CA GLY A 4 2.11 -23.79 2.49
C GLY A 4 3.44 -23.51 3.20
N GLY A 5 3.45 -23.05 4.44
CA GLY A 5 4.67 -22.75 5.22
C GLY A 5 5.55 -21.60 4.72
N GLY A 6 5.69 -21.40 3.40
CA GLY A 6 6.58 -20.39 2.80
C GLY A 6 6.22 -18.95 3.15
N PHE A 7 4.93 -18.63 3.24
CA PHE A 7 4.49 -17.31 3.71
C PHE A 7 4.89 -17.07 5.16
N ALA A 8 4.73 -18.08 6.03
CA ALA A 8 5.14 -18.00 7.42
C ALA A 8 6.66 -17.85 7.57
N ALA A 9 7.45 -18.54 6.74
CA ALA A 9 8.90 -18.42 6.75
C ALA A 9 9.39 -17.03 6.29
N ILE A 10 8.77 -16.45 5.27
CA ILE A 10 9.06 -15.08 4.82
C ILE A 10 8.66 -14.06 5.89
N GLU A 11 7.49 -14.25 6.49
CA GLU A 11 6.99 -13.41 7.57
C GLU A 11 7.92 -13.46 8.78
N GLU A 12 8.35 -14.65 9.22
CA GLU A 12 9.27 -14.83 10.34
C GLU A 12 10.64 -14.21 10.07
N TRP A 13 11.20 -14.40 8.87
CA TRP A 13 12.45 -13.74 8.48
C TRP A 13 12.35 -12.21 8.51
N LEU A 14 11.26 -11.65 7.94
CA LEU A 14 11.02 -10.21 7.95
C LEU A 14 10.87 -9.66 9.37
N LEU A 15 10.19 -10.42 10.24
CA LEU A 15 10.01 -10.04 11.64
C LEU A 15 11.33 -10.06 12.42
N GLU A 16 12.18 -11.06 12.21
CA GLU A 16 13.44 -11.20 12.95
C GLU A 16 14.54 -10.26 12.46
N HIS A 17 14.60 -9.97 11.16
CA HIS A 17 15.75 -9.26 10.57
C HIS A 17 15.44 -7.82 10.17
N VAL A 18 14.20 -7.50 9.80
CA VAL A 18 13.84 -6.21 9.22
C VAL A 18 13.00 -5.38 10.18
N ALA A 19 11.89 -5.94 10.66
CA ALA A 19 10.97 -5.26 11.55
C ALA A 19 11.41 -5.40 13.02
N THR A 20 12.59 -4.87 13.38
CA THR A 20 13.16 -5.04 14.74
C THR A 20 12.80 -3.91 15.72
N THR A 21 12.11 -2.88 15.25
CA THR A 21 11.61 -1.75 16.07
C THR A 21 10.22 -1.35 15.59
N VAL A 22 9.45 -0.67 16.43
CA VAL A 22 8.08 -0.21 16.09
C VAL A 22 8.05 0.59 14.77
N ARG A 23 8.98 1.52 14.58
CA ARG A 23 9.06 2.33 13.33
C ARG A 23 9.41 1.48 12.10
N ARG A 24 10.32 0.50 12.27
CA ARG A 24 10.65 -0.44 11.19
C ARG A 24 9.46 -1.34 10.87
N ALA A 25 8.69 -1.76 11.88
CA ALA A 25 7.46 -2.51 11.67
C ALA A 25 6.43 -1.71 10.86
N GLU A 26 6.14 -0.46 11.22
CA GLU A 26 5.25 0.40 10.43
C GLU A 26 5.75 0.62 9.00
N THR A 27 7.05 0.86 8.83
CA THR A 27 7.65 1.05 7.50
C THR A 27 7.52 -0.22 6.66
N THR A 28 7.75 -1.39 7.24
CA THR A 28 7.55 -2.70 6.59
C THR A 28 6.08 -2.91 6.23
N MET A 29 5.12 -2.50 7.08
CA MET A 29 3.69 -2.55 6.78
C MET A 29 3.33 -1.69 5.56
N VAL A 30 3.83 -0.45 5.51
CA VAL A 30 3.62 0.47 4.39
C VAL A 30 4.20 -0.10 3.10
N ILE A 31 5.48 -0.51 3.12
CA ILE A 31 6.17 -1.04 1.93
C ILE A 31 5.53 -2.36 1.46
N GLY A 32 5.22 -3.27 2.39
CA GLY A 32 4.60 -4.55 2.07
C GLY A 32 3.22 -4.37 1.43
N THR A 33 2.38 -3.52 2.02
CA THR A 33 1.09 -3.14 1.43
C THR A 33 1.29 -2.50 0.06
N ALA A 34 2.29 -1.64 -0.10
CA ALA A 34 2.55 -0.97 -1.35
C ALA A 34 2.95 -1.92 -2.48
N ILE A 35 3.79 -2.92 -2.21
CA ILE A 35 4.20 -3.92 -3.20
C ILE A 35 3.01 -4.78 -3.65
N VAL A 36 2.20 -5.25 -2.70
CA VAL A 36 1.01 -6.05 -3.02
C VAL A 36 0.02 -5.22 -3.84
N ASN A 37 -0.21 -3.96 -3.45
CA ASN A 37 -1.13 -3.10 -4.15
C ASN A 37 -0.62 -2.70 -5.54
N ALA A 38 0.69 -2.46 -5.69
CA ALA A 38 1.29 -2.22 -7.00
C ALA A 38 1.06 -3.37 -7.99
N THR A 39 0.97 -4.59 -7.49
CA THR A 39 0.76 -5.79 -8.33
C THR A 39 -0.71 -6.02 -8.63
N ILE A 40 -1.59 -5.95 -7.62
CA ILE A 40 -3.01 -6.30 -7.75
C ILE A 40 -3.83 -5.11 -8.28
N THR A 41 -3.50 -3.88 -7.87
CA THR A 41 -4.16 -2.61 -8.22
C THR A 41 -5.67 -2.52 -7.95
N ILE A 42 -6.23 -3.53 -7.28
CA ILE A 42 -7.61 -3.55 -6.80
C ILE A 42 -7.55 -3.42 -5.28
N ASN A 43 -8.02 -2.28 -4.75
CA ASN A 43 -7.86 -1.90 -3.35
C ASN A 43 -8.32 -3.01 -2.41
N THR A 44 -9.57 -3.47 -2.56
CA THR A 44 -10.16 -4.51 -1.71
C THR A 44 -9.40 -5.84 -1.78
N ALA A 45 -8.99 -6.28 -2.98
CA ALA A 45 -8.29 -7.55 -3.13
C ALA A 45 -6.87 -7.50 -2.55
N ALA A 46 -6.16 -6.39 -2.77
CA ALA A 46 -4.84 -6.16 -2.19
C ALA A 46 -4.89 -6.09 -0.66
N GLU A 47 -5.88 -5.37 -0.13
CA GLU A 47 -6.11 -5.22 1.30
C GLU A 47 -6.39 -6.56 1.99
N ILE A 48 -7.31 -7.36 1.46
CA ILE A 48 -7.62 -8.70 1.99
C ILE A 48 -6.38 -9.60 1.93
N ALA A 49 -5.57 -9.49 0.87
CA ALA A 49 -4.38 -10.32 0.70
C ALA A 49 -3.29 -10.03 1.74
N ILE A 50 -3.03 -8.75 2.05
CA ILE A 50 -1.95 -8.35 2.96
C ILE A 50 -2.41 -8.18 4.43
N ALA A 51 -3.72 -8.05 4.68
CA ALA A 51 -4.28 -7.85 6.02
C ALA A 51 -3.78 -8.84 7.10
N PRO A 52 -3.63 -10.15 6.84
CA PRO A 52 -3.09 -11.08 7.84
C PRO A 52 -1.68 -10.72 8.30
N PHE A 53 -0.79 -10.35 7.37
CA PHE A 53 0.60 -9.95 7.66
C PHE A 53 0.65 -8.67 8.50
N ILE A 54 -0.15 -7.66 8.13
CA ILE A 54 -0.27 -6.41 8.90
C ILE A 54 -0.81 -6.68 10.31
N GLY A 55 -1.76 -7.60 10.42
CA GLY A 55 -2.31 -8.09 11.68
C GLY A 55 -1.24 -8.67 12.60
N THR A 56 -0.46 -9.65 12.13
CA THR A 56 0.60 -10.33 12.88
C THR A 56 1.67 -9.34 13.34
N LEU A 57 2.22 -8.56 12.39
CA LEU A 57 3.30 -7.62 12.65
C LEU A 57 2.86 -6.55 13.67
N GLY A 58 1.63 -6.06 13.54
CA GLY A 58 1.09 -5.07 14.44
C GLY A 58 0.76 -5.57 15.84
N GLN A 59 0.34 -6.83 15.98
CA GLN A 59 0.14 -7.45 17.28
C GLN A 59 1.46 -7.63 18.03
N ARG A 60 2.53 -8.02 17.31
CA ARG A 60 3.87 -8.21 17.89
C ARG A 60 4.41 -6.92 18.51
N PHE A 61 4.31 -5.80 17.77
CA PHE A 61 4.78 -4.48 18.20
C PHE A 61 3.75 -3.65 18.99
N ASN A 62 2.60 -4.23 19.37
CA ASN A 62 1.51 -3.55 20.07
C ASN A 62 1.03 -2.23 19.40
N ILE A 63 0.97 -2.22 18.08
CA ILE A 63 0.49 -1.07 17.29
C ILE A 63 -1.06 -1.07 17.31
N ASN A 64 -1.67 0.08 17.58
CA ASN A 64 -3.12 0.23 17.63
C ASN A 64 -3.80 -0.29 16.34
N GLY A 65 -4.93 -0.98 16.48
CA GLY A 65 -5.79 -1.41 15.37
C GLY A 65 -6.12 -0.28 14.39
N TYR A 66 -6.41 0.91 14.92
CA TYR A 66 -6.71 2.09 14.10
C TYR A 66 -5.53 2.47 13.20
N ARG A 67 -4.31 2.51 13.75
CA ARG A 67 -3.10 2.84 13.00
C ARG A 67 -2.82 1.83 11.87
N ARG A 68 -3.00 0.54 12.16
CA ARG A 68 -2.83 -0.55 11.18
C ARG A 68 -3.85 -0.46 10.06
N ALA A 69 -5.12 -0.23 10.40
CA ALA A 69 -6.18 -0.04 9.42
C ALA A 69 -5.93 1.19 8.54
N ASN A 70 -5.48 2.30 9.13
CA ASN A 70 -5.18 3.52 8.38
C ASN A 70 -3.99 3.32 7.41
N ILE A 71 -2.93 2.63 7.83
CA ILE A 71 -1.80 2.28 6.95
C ILE A 71 -2.27 1.42 5.78
N LEU A 72 -3.16 0.46 6.06
CA LEU A 72 -3.70 -0.46 5.08
C LEU A 72 -4.57 0.27 4.03
N ASP A 73 -5.61 0.98 4.50
CA ASP A 73 -6.58 1.70 3.65
C ASP A 73 -5.92 2.79 2.80
N ALA A 74 -5.06 3.62 3.41
CA ALA A 74 -4.48 4.74 2.69
C ALA A 74 -3.47 4.33 1.63
N ASN A 75 -2.64 3.31 1.90
CA ASN A 75 -1.72 2.79 0.87
C ASN A 75 -2.48 2.12 -0.26
N THR A 76 -3.54 1.36 0.05
CA THR A 76 -4.31 0.68 -0.99
C THR A 76 -5.09 1.67 -1.84
N SER A 77 -5.69 2.69 -1.22
CA SER A 77 -6.40 3.77 -1.90
C SER A 77 -5.50 4.64 -2.77
N ALA A 78 -4.23 4.81 -2.40
CA ALA A 78 -3.28 5.55 -3.21
C ALA A 78 -2.80 4.76 -4.44
N LEU A 79 -2.33 3.53 -4.24
CA LEU A 79 -1.59 2.78 -5.27
C LEU A 79 -2.47 2.10 -6.32
N GLY A 80 -3.75 1.86 -6.03
CA GLY A 80 -4.68 1.21 -6.95
C GLY A 80 -4.93 2.00 -8.24
N TYR A 81 -4.63 3.31 -8.23
CA TYR A 81 -4.87 4.22 -9.35
C TYR A 81 -3.60 4.81 -9.96
N ILE A 82 -2.41 4.42 -9.47
CA ILE A 82 -1.15 4.95 -9.98
C ILE A 82 -0.70 4.19 -11.23
N PHE A 83 -0.67 2.86 -11.17
CA PHE A 83 0.02 2.05 -12.16
C PHE A 83 -0.74 1.95 -13.50
N PRO A 84 -0.02 1.80 -14.63
CA PRO A 84 -0.62 1.83 -15.96
C PRO A 84 -1.53 0.62 -16.23
N TRP A 85 -1.38 -0.48 -15.49
CA TRP A 85 -2.28 -1.63 -15.53
C TRP A 85 -3.47 -1.52 -14.55
N GLY A 86 -3.54 -0.45 -13.77
CA GLY A 86 -4.62 -0.21 -12.82
C GLY A 86 -5.95 0.01 -13.56
N GLY A 87 -7.01 -0.59 -13.03
CA GLY A 87 -8.33 -0.59 -13.67
C GLY A 87 -8.87 0.81 -13.98
N GLY A 88 -8.65 1.77 -13.07
CA GLY A 88 -9.10 3.16 -13.27
C GLY A 88 -8.37 3.87 -14.42
N VAL A 89 -7.05 3.69 -14.53
CA VAL A 89 -6.24 4.28 -15.61
C VAL A 89 -6.62 3.67 -16.96
N LEU A 90 -6.74 2.35 -17.03
CA LEU A 90 -7.13 1.65 -18.25
C LEU A 90 -8.55 1.98 -18.68
N ALA A 91 -9.49 2.12 -17.75
CA ALA A 91 -10.86 2.53 -18.06
C ALA A 91 -10.91 3.96 -18.62
N GLY A 92 -10.17 4.90 -18.03
CA GLY A 92 -10.05 6.27 -18.55
C GLY A 92 -9.42 6.30 -19.94
N TYR A 93 -8.34 5.53 -20.15
CA TYR A 93 -7.70 5.42 -21.46
C TYR A 93 -8.61 4.80 -22.52
N ALA A 94 -9.33 3.73 -22.17
CA ALA A 94 -10.29 3.08 -23.06
C ALA A 94 -11.42 4.04 -23.49
N ALA A 95 -11.84 4.96 -22.63
CA ALA A 95 -12.78 6.02 -23.00
C ALA A 95 -12.14 7.06 -23.94
N MET A 96 -10.89 7.47 -23.68
CA MET A 96 -10.20 8.49 -24.48
C MET A 96 -9.93 8.04 -25.92
N ILE A 97 -9.60 6.77 -26.15
CA ILE A 97 -9.34 6.27 -27.52
C ILE A 97 -10.60 6.21 -28.41
N GLN A 98 -11.80 6.38 -27.83
CA GLN A 98 -13.06 6.47 -28.59
C GLN A 98 -13.39 7.90 -29.01
N LEU A 99 -12.74 8.91 -28.42
CA LEU A 99 -13.01 10.33 -28.69
C LEU A 99 -12.73 10.77 -30.14
N PRO A 100 -11.72 10.24 -30.86
CA PRO A 100 -11.53 10.59 -32.28
C PRO A 100 -12.72 10.26 -33.17
N GLN A 101 -13.56 9.30 -32.78
CA GLN A 101 -14.78 8.94 -33.51
C GLN A 101 -15.96 9.87 -33.19
N GLN A 102 -15.86 10.67 -32.13
CA GLN A 102 -16.92 11.54 -31.63
C GLN A 102 -16.63 13.03 -31.90
N PHE A 103 -15.35 13.41 -32.02
CA PHE A 103 -14.91 14.78 -32.13
C PHE A 103 -13.82 14.95 -33.20
N ASP A 104 -14.12 15.68 -34.27
CA ASP A 104 -13.19 15.91 -35.40
C ASP A 104 -11.89 16.62 -35.01
N TRP A 105 -11.90 17.39 -33.92
CA TRP A 105 -10.73 18.10 -33.42
C TRP A 105 -9.79 17.21 -32.58
N PHE A 106 -10.27 16.05 -32.12
CA PHE A 106 -9.52 15.15 -31.25
C PHE A 106 -8.88 14.04 -32.08
N THR A 107 -7.56 14.01 -32.18
CA THR A 107 -6.85 13.04 -33.03
C THR A 107 -6.31 11.86 -32.25
N GLU A 108 -6.03 10.74 -32.93
CA GLU A 108 -5.45 9.53 -32.32
C GLU A 108 -4.07 9.77 -31.66
N ALA A 109 -3.39 10.86 -32.01
CA ALA A 109 -2.12 11.25 -31.43
C ALA A 109 -2.26 12.02 -30.09
N MET A 110 -3.47 12.45 -29.71
CA MET A 110 -3.70 13.24 -28.50
C MET A 110 -3.76 12.42 -27.20
N PRO A 111 -4.34 11.21 -27.14
CA PRO A 111 -4.32 10.39 -25.93
C PRO A 111 -2.89 10.05 -25.50
N ALA A 112 -2.57 10.37 -24.25
CA ALA A 112 -1.30 9.98 -23.67
C ALA A 112 -1.29 8.48 -23.33
N ASN A 113 -0.19 7.80 -23.67
CA ASN A 113 0.02 6.40 -23.32
C ASN A 113 0.01 6.24 -21.78
N PRO A 114 -0.80 5.35 -21.19
CA PRO A 114 -0.82 5.10 -19.74
C PRO A 114 0.56 4.85 -19.13
N ALA A 115 1.45 4.16 -19.85
CA ALA A 115 2.83 3.89 -19.44
C ALA A 115 3.70 5.16 -19.33
N ALA A 116 3.29 6.27 -19.94
CA ALA A 116 3.91 7.57 -19.79
C ALA A 116 3.24 8.42 -18.70
N VAL A 117 1.95 8.21 -18.41
CA VAL A 117 1.16 9.08 -17.52
C VAL A 117 1.28 8.69 -16.05
N TRP A 118 1.53 7.41 -15.74
CA TRP A 118 1.56 6.89 -14.37
C TRP A 118 2.48 7.64 -13.37
N PRO A 119 3.65 8.22 -13.75
CA PRO A 119 4.48 8.98 -12.81
C PRO A 119 3.84 10.32 -12.43
N TYR A 120 2.91 10.82 -13.25
CA TYR A 120 2.22 12.11 -13.07
C TYR A 120 0.91 11.98 -12.29
N VAL A 121 0.60 10.80 -11.75
CA VAL A 121 -0.53 10.59 -10.82
C VAL A 121 -0.17 11.15 -9.44
N PHE A 122 -0.04 12.47 -9.37
CA PHE A 122 0.55 13.17 -8.23
C PHE A 122 -0.16 12.86 -6.91
N HIS A 123 -1.50 12.85 -6.91
CA HIS A 123 -2.28 12.58 -5.70
C HIS A 123 -1.91 11.24 -5.06
N GLY A 124 -1.83 10.18 -5.86
CA GLY A 124 -1.42 8.85 -5.37
C GLY A 124 0.00 8.86 -4.83
N TRP A 125 0.95 9.44 -5.57
CA TRP A 125 2.35 9.52 -5.13
C TRP A 125 2.54 10.36 -3.86
N PHE A 126 1.82 11.46 -3.72
CA PHE A 126 1.83 12.28 -2.51
C PHE A 126 1.30 11.50 -1.31
N LEU A 127 0.20 10.76 -1.46
CA LEU A 127 -0.33 9.92 -0.38
C LEU A 127 0.68 8.86 0.06
N VAL A 128 1.30 8.14 -0.88
CA VAL A 128 2.35 7.15 -0.58
C VAL A 128 3.51 7.80 0.16
N ALA A 129 3.98 8.96 -0.31
CA ALA A 129 5.08 9.68 0.33
C ALA A 129 4.73 10.13 1.76
N VAL A 130 3.53 10.69 1.97
CA VAL A 130 3.06 11.11 3.31
C VAL A 130 3.01 9.93 4.27
N PHE A 131 2.45 8.79 3.85
CA PHE A 131 2.36 7.61 4.71
C PHE A 131 3.72 6.97 4.99
N LEU A 132 4.63 6.97 4.02
CA LEU A 132 5.99 6.48 4.20
C LEU A 132 6.76 7.37 5.20
N VAL A 133 6.63 8.70 5.09
CA VAL A 133 7.23 9.64 6.04
C VAL A 133 6.62 9.50 7.44
N ALA A 134 5.30 9.34 7.54
CA ALA A 134 4.60 9.16 8.81
C ALA A 134 5.04 7.86 9.51
N ALA A 135 5.19 6.76 8.77
CA ALA A 135 5.67 5.49 9.30
C ALA A 135 7.16 5.53 9.69
N TRP A 136 8.00 6.17 8.88
CA TRP A 136 9.43 6.33 9.19
C TRP A 136 9.61 7.14 10.48
N THR A 137 8.94 8.29 10.57
CA THR A 137 9.08 9.21 11.71
C THR A 137 8.36 8.71 12.97
N GLY A 138 7.39 7.80 12.80
CA GLY A 138 6.49 7.38 13.87
C GLY A 138 5.44 8.45 14.22
N TYR A 139 5.23 9.43 13.36
CA TYR A 139 4.23 10.47 13.56
C TYR A 139 2.82 9.86 13.60
N GLY A 140 2.06 10.10 14.68
CA GLY A 140 0.72 9.54 14.88
C GLY A 140 0.69 8.08 15.34
N LEU A 141 1.80 7.57 15.91
CA LEU A 141 1.82 6.28 16.60
C LEU A 141 0.97 6.36 17.88
N GLU A 142 -0.02 5.47 17.96
CA GLU A 142 -0.78 5.22 19.18
C GLU A 142 -0.62 3.75 19.59
N TYR A 143 -0.41 3.54 20.87
CA TYR A 143 -0.31 2.21 21.48
C TYR A 143 -1.65 1.80 22.08
N VAL A 144 -1.90 0.49 22.17
CA VAL A 144 -3.04 -0.01 22.94
C VAL A 144 -2.69 0.11 24.44
N PRO A 145 -3.47 0.86 25.25
CA PRO A 145 -3.13 1.15 26.65
C PRO A 145 -3.00 -0.08 27.54
N ASP A 146 -3.63 -1.19 27.17
CA ASP A 146 -3.87 -2.35 28.05
C ASP A 146 -3.02 -3.60 27.68
N ARG A 147 -1.95 -3.41 26.89
CA ARG A 147 -1.04 -4.50 26.50
C ARG A 147 0.41 -4.09 26.73
N GLN A 148 1.11 -4.80 27.61
CA GLN A 148 2.57 -4.74 27.67
C GLN A 148 3.14 -5.65 26.58
N SER A 149 3.81 -5.08 25.58
CA SER A 149 4.64 -5.84 24.65
C SER A 149 6.08 -5.82 25.15
N GLU A 150 6.68 -7.00 25.29
CA GLU A 150 8.07 -7.17 25.74
C GLU A 150 9.08 -6.45 24.83
N GLU A 151 8.74 -6.25 23.55
CA GLU A 151 9.60 -5.54 22.58
C GLU A 151 9.56 -4.01 22.76
N VAL A 152 8.46 -3.45 23.27
CA VAL A 152 8.33 -2.00 23.55
C VAL A 152 9.07 -1.62 24.84
N ALA A 153 9.29 -2.57 25.73
CA ALA A 153 10.05 -2.37 26.98
C ALA A 153 11.58 -2.31 26.79
N ARG A 154 12.10 -2.56 25.57
CA ARG A 154 13.55 -2.53 25.25
C ARG A 154 14.05 -1.21 24.65
N VAL A 155 13.31 -0.10 24.81
CA VAL A 155 13.77 1.24 24.42
C VAL A 155 14.27 2.00 25.64
#